data_AF-A0A9Q5JI63-F1
#
_entry.id   AF-A0A9Q5JI63-F1
#
_cell.length_a   1.000
_cell.length_b   1.000
_cell.length_c   1.000
_cell.angle_alpha   90.00
_cell.angle_beta   90.00
_cell.angle_gamma   90.00
#
_symmetry.space_group_name_H-M   'P 1'
#
loop_
_entity.id
_entity.type
_entity.pdbx_description
1 polymer ?
#
loop_
_entity_poly.entity_id
_entity_poly.type
_entity_poly.pdbx_seq_one_letter_code
_entity_poly.pdbx_strand_id
1 'polypeptide(L)'
;MNSENSIRSDLWLKNEQYSISQEDVKLVINAARLYNLRPSFLITQMFVESHWGDNGTSYVGTVDNNWSGISEPFSVPTDLGVIMTRGTARPSNEGGYYVHFSTKKDFFKAYAFLLSKRNRIYNVEGTNTIEAYTKGLFRIGGAKGDYAEAGYDHYLNMMVPTYNAIKQQNQGKLEYIDSITNSENHTEEEDDMFIVTANNRGIALMQGGLFLGFLDAEDPKSFMQAGIPVYKVATKTFDSWQSKTINTRAV
;
A
#
# COMPACT_ATOMS: atom_id res chain seq x y z
N MET A 1 9.67 -6.58 26.74
CA MET A 1 8.88 -6.75 25.50
C MET A 1 9.68 -7.66 24.58
N ASN A 2 9.13 -8.80 24.15
CA ASN A 2 9.83 -9.71 23.23
C ASN A 2 10.02 -9.07 21.86
N SER A 3 11.16 -9.33 21.20
CA SER A 3 11.54 -8.79 19.90
C SER A 3 10.47 -9.00 18.81
N GLU A 4 9.77 -10.14 18.83
CA GLU A 4 8.67 -10.42 17.89
C GLU A 4 7.47 -9.48 18.07
N ASN A 5 7.10 -9.14 19.31
CA ASN A 5 5.99 -8.20 19.56
C ASN A 5 6.36 -6.76 19.17
N SER A 6 7.66 -6.41 19.23
CA SER A 6 8.17 -5.11 18.79
C SER A 6 8.11 -4.94 17.27
N ILE A 7 8.41 -6.01 16.51
CA ILE A 7 8.33 -6.00 15.03
C ILE A 7 6.89 -5.87 14.56
N ARG A 8 5.95 -6.54 15.25
CA ARG A 8 4.51 -6.52 14.90
C ARG A 8 3.87 -5.13 15.05
N SER A 9 4.41 -4.28 15.92
CA SER A 9 3.87 -2.95 16.23
C SER A 9 4.51 -1.79 15.44
N ASP A 10 5.61 -2.03 14.71
CA ASP A 10 6.36 -0.98 14.03
C ASP A 10 6.81 -1.40 12.63
N LEU A 11 6.03 -1.03 11.61
CA LEU A 11 6.30 -1.28 10.19
C LEU A 11 7.14 -0.18 9.51
N TRP A 12 7.57 0.85 10.24
CA TRP A 12 8.50 1.85 9.70
C TRP A 12 9.76 1.19 9.16
N LEU A 13 10.22 1.63 7.98
CA LEU A 13 11.49 1.17 7.40
C LEU A 13 12.43 2.34 7.16
N LYS A 14 13.73 2.07 7.29
CA LYS A 14 14.81 3.00 6.95
C LYS A 14 15.76 2.39 5.93
N ASN A 15 16.38 3.20 5.12
CA ASN A 15 17.55 2.80 4.34
C ASN A 15 18.42 4.04 4.11
N GLU A 16 19.64 4.00 4.63
CA GLU A 16 20.53 5.18 4.67
C GLU A 16 19.87 6.33 5.45
N GLN A 17 19.86 7.54 4.90
CA GLN A 17 19.17 8.71 5.46
C GLN A 17 17.64 8.72 5.22
N TYR A 18 17.12 7.82 4.38
CA TYR A 18 15.73 7.84 3.96
C TYR A 18 14.87 6.89 4.77
N SER A 19 13.55 7.12 4.70
CA SER A 19 12.59 6.35 5.45
C SER A 19 11.20 6.37 4.84
N ILE A 20 10.45 5.28 5.06
CA ILE A 20 9.05 5.14 4.66
C ILE A 20 8.18 4.91 5.91
N SER A 21 7.07 5.64 5.96
CA SER A 21 6.12 5.61 7.06
C SER A 21 5.46 4.24 7.24
N GLN A 22 5.06 3.91 8.46
CA GLN A 22 4.25 2.72 8.71
C GLN A 22 2.93 2.79 7.93
N GLU A 23 2.34 3.97 7.84
CA GLU A 23 1.11 4.23 7.11
C GLU A 23 1.28 3.90 5.62
N ASP A 24 2.38 4.34 5.01
CA ASP A 24 2.68 4.04 3.61
C ASP A 24 3.01 2.57 3.38
N VAL A 25 3.75 1.92 4.28
CA VAL A 25 4.00 0.47 4.20
C VAL A 25 2.69 -0.32 4.24
N LYS A 26 1.72 0.07 5.07
CA LYS A 26 0.38 -0.54 5.09
C LYS A 26 -0.36 -0.37 3.76
N LEU A 27 -0.26 0.81 3.13
CA LEU A 27 -0.86 1.04 1.81
C LEU A 27 -0.25 0.12 0.74
N VAL A 28 1.07 -0.09 0.77
CA VAL A 28 1.75 -1.02 -0.15
C VAL A 28 1.30 -2.46 0.08
N ILE A 29 1.23 -2.90 1.35
CA ILE A 29 0.75 -4.24 1.71
C ILE A 29 -0.66 -4.46 1.14
N ASN A 30 -1.57 -3.52 1.38
CA ASN A 30 -2.95 -3.65 0.93
C ASN A 30 -3.06 -3.69 -0.60
N ALA A 31 -2.33 -2.84 -1.31
CA ALA A 31 -2.32 -2.85 -2.76
C ALA A 31 -1.69 -4.13 -3.35
N ALA A 32 -0.60 -4.63 -2.75
CA ALA A 32 0.11 -5.82 -3.21
C ALA A 32 -0.71 -7.11 -3.07
N ARG A 33 -1.49 -7.24 -1.98
CA ARG A 33 -2.37 -8.39 -1.71
C ARG A 33 -3.37 -8.64 -2.84
N LEU A 34 -3.89 -7.60 -3.48
CA LEU A 34 -4.85 -7.70 -4.57
C LEU A 34 -4.35 -8.54 -5.75
N TYR A 35 -3.03 -8.66 -5.92
CA TYR A 35 -2.40 -9.23 -7.09
C TYR A 35 -1.33 -10.28 -6.77
N ASN A 36 -1.31 -10.82 -5.54
CA ASN A 36 -0.26 -11.75 -5.10
C ASN A 36 1.16 -11.21 -5.39
N LEU A 37 1.34 -9.92 -5.16
CA LEU A 37 2.63 -9.24 -5.26
C LEU A 37 3.30 -9.27 -3.89
N ARG A 38 4.63 -9.31 -3.88
CA ARG A 38 5.42 -9.33 -2.66
C ARG A 38 5.74 -7.89 -2.22
N PRO A 39 5.16 -7.37 -1.11
CA PRO A 39 5.28 -5.95 -0.78
C PRO A 39 6.73 -5.51 -0.58
N SER A 40 7.59 -6.35 0.01
CA SER A 40 9.00 -6.00 0.21
C SER A 40 9.73 -5.69 -1.11
N PHE A 41 9.32 -6.32 -2.22
CA PHE A 41 9.88 -6.07 -3.54
C PHE A 41 9.38 -4.75 -4.14
N LEU A 42 8.10 -4.43 -3.96
CA LEU A 42 7.53 -3.14 -4.35
C LEU A 42 8.19 -1.99 -3.56
N ILE A 43 8.37 -2.16 -2.25
CA ILE A 43 9.06 -1.21 -1.37
C ILE A 43 10.49 -0.98 -1.85
N THR A 44 11.21 -2.04 -2.19
CA THR A 44 12.59 -1.95 -2.71
C THR A 44 12.61 -1.20 -4.03
N GLN A 45 11.70 -1.52 -4.94
CA GLN A 45 11.63 -0.87 -6.24
C GLN A 45 11.37 0.63 -6.10
N MET A 46 10.41 1.04 -5.27
CA MET A 46 10.16 2.47 -5.03
C MET A 46 11.33 3.19 -4.36
N PHE A 47 12.15 2.48 -3.58
CA PHE A 47 13.39 3.06 -3.07
C PHE A 47 14.35 3.37 -4.23
N VAL A 48 14.53 2.43 -5.15
CA VAL A 48 15.38 2.62 -6.34
C VAL A 48 14.87 3.78 -7.21
N GLU A 49 13.56 3.90 -7.38
CA GLU A 49 12.95 4.92 -8.24
C GLU A 49 12.97 6.34 -7.64
N SER A 50 12.78 6.47 -6.33
CA SER A 50 12.50 7.78 -5.73
C SER A 50 12.90 7.94 -4.27
N HIS A 51 13.63 6.98 -3.69
CA HIS A 51 13.91 6.91 -2.26
C HIS A 51 12.62 7.03 -1.41
N TRP A 52 11.57 6.31 -1.83
CA TRP A 52 10.23 6.39 -1.22
C TRP A 52 9.60 7.79 -1.30
N GLY A 53 9.78 8.45 -2.45
CA GLY A 53 9.21 9.77 -2.71
C GLY A 53 9.81 10.90 -1.88
N ASP A 54 11.04 10.74 -1.39
CA ASP A 54 11.71 11.75 -0.57
C ASP A 54 11.82 13.10 -1.29
N ASN A 55 11.46 14.18 -0.60
CA ASN A 55 11.38 15.53 -1.19
C ASN A 55 12.73 16.08 -1.67
N GLY A 56 13.84 15.58 -1.12
CA GLY A 56 15.19 15.98 -1.54
C GLY A 56 15.67 15.27 -2.80
N THR A 57 15.03 14.17 -3.20
CA THR A 57 15.46 13.34 -4.34
C THR A 57 14.41 13.17 -5.43
N SER A 58 13.12 13.27 -5.11
CA SER A 58 12.03 13.03 -6.04
C SER A 58 11.01 14.16 -6.06
N TYR A 59 11.19 15.09 -7.00
CA TYR A 59 10.21 16.14 -7.27
C TYR A 59 8.84 15.54 -7.67
N VAL A 60 8.84 14.50 -8.51
CA VAL A 60 7.63 13.80 -8.97
C VAL A 60 6.95 13.06 -7.81
N GLY A 61 7.72 12.39 -6.95
CA GLY A 61 7.17 11.73 -5.77
C GLY A 61 6.48 12.69 -4.81
N THR A 62 7.00 13.92 -4.69
CA THR A 62 6.47 14.98 -3.83
C THR A 62 5.23 15.66 -4.41
N VAL A 63 5.31 16.09 -5.67
CA VAL A 63 4.28 16.94 -6.30
C VAL A 63 3.16 16.11 -6.89
N ASP A 64 3.47 14.91 -7.39
CA ASP A 64 2.52 14.08 -8.14
C ASP A 64 2.04 12.84 -7.39
N ASN A 65 2.47 12.65 -6.13
CA ASN A 65 2.27 11.41 -5.37
C ASN A 65 2.73 10.16 -6.16
N ASN A 66 3.73 10.28 -7.03
CA ASN A 66 4.09 9.25 -7.98
C ASN A 66 5.53 8.76 -7.73
N TRP A 67 5.65 7.76 -6.86
CA TRP A 67 6.95 7.30 -6.35
C TRP A 67 7.68 6.31 -7.27
N SER A 68 7.07 5.96 -8.41
CA SER A 68 7.66 5.05 -9.39
C SER A 68 7.78 5.64 -10.79
N GLY A 69 7.50 6.94 -10.96
CA GLY A 69 7.64 7.63 -12.25
C GLY A 69 6.64 7.22 -13.33
N ILE A 70 5.42 6.80 -12.96
CA ILE A 70 4.39 6.39 -13.94
C ILE A 70 4.08 7.55 -14.89
N SER A 71 4.22 7.30 -16.19
CA SER A 71 4.09 8.30 -17.25
C SER A 71 2.79 8.13 -18.04
N GLU A 72 2.29 9.23 -18.63
CA GLU A 72 1.22 9.16 -19.62
C GLU A 72 1.72 8.58 -20.97
N PRO A 73 0.86 7.87 -21.73
CA PRO A 73 -0.50 7.48 -21.36
C PRO A 73 -0.51 6.28 -20.39
N PHE A 74 -1.27 6.40 -19.32
CA PHE A 74 -1.55 5.32 -18.39
C PHE A 74 -3.02 5.37 -17.99
N SER A 75 -3.63 4.20 -17.85
CA SER A 75 -5.04 4.08 -17.48
C SER A 75 -5.22 2.90 -16.55
N VAL A 76 -6.17 3.02 -15.63
CA VAL A 76 -6.54 1.97 -14.70
C VAL A 76 -8.03 1.65 -14.86
N PRO A 77 -8.43 0.39 -14.67
CA PRO A 77 -9.84 0.02 -14.60
C PRO A 77 -10.62 0.85 -13.57
N THR A 78 -11.87 1.21 -13.90
CA THR A 78 -12.70 2.11 -13.07
C THR A 78 -13.04 1.52 -11.70
N ASP A 79 -13.05 0.19 -11.57
CA ASP A 79 -13.31 -0.52 -10.31
C ASP A 79 -12.19 -0.34 -9.27
N LEU A 80 -11.00 0.14 -9.65
CA LEU A 80 -9.94 0.47 -8.70
C LEU A 80 -10.24 1.76 -7.90
N GLY A 81 -11.14 2.61 -8.41
CA GLY A 81 -11.51 3.88 -7.78
C GLY A 81 -10.36 4.88 -7.67
N VAL A 82 -9.31 4.71 -8.50
CA VAL A 82 -8.12 5.57 -8.51
C VAL A 82 -8.42 6.89 -9.21
N ILE A 83 -8.11 7.99 -8.53
CA ILE A 83 -8.23 9.34 -9.09
C ILE A 83 -6.85 9.81 -9.54
N MET A 84 -6.73 10.10 -10.84
CA MET A 84 -5.49 10.58 -11.43
C MET A 84 -5.72 11.63 -12.52
N THR A 85 -4.79 12.55 -12.65
CA THR A 85 -4.77 13.62 -13.66
C THR A 85 -3.38 13.71 -14.28
N ARG A 86 -3.22 14.60 -15.27
CA ARG A 86 -1.90 14.96 -15.77
C ARG A 86 -1.09 15.65 -14.68
N GLY A 87 0.15 15.20 -14.49
CA GLY A 87 1.10 15.75 -13.53
C GLY A 87 2.19 16.59 -14.19
N THR A 88 3.36 16.58 -13.57
CA THR A 88 4.54 17.35 -14.01
C THR A 88 5.06 16.87 -15.36
N ALA A 89 5.71 17.77 -16.10
CA ALA A 89 6.34 17.42 -17.37
C ALA A 89 7.55 16.51 -17.15
N ARG A 90 7.72 15.51 -18.02
CA ARG A 90 8.93 14.69 -18.05
C ARG A 90 10.12 15.52 -18.55
N PRO A 91 11.37 15.06 -18.29
CA PRO A 91 12.56 15.66 -18.89
C PRO A 91 12.40 15.91 -20.39
N SER A 92 12.88 17.05 -20.88
CA SER A 92 12.63 17.50 -22.26
C SER A 92 13.12 16.52 -23.33
N ASN A 93 14.10 15.69 -23.01
CA ASN A 93 14.65 14.63 -23.88
C ASN A 93 13.76 13.38 -23.96
N GLU A 94 12.86 13.16 -23.01
CA GLU A 94 11.90 12.05 -22.99
C GLU A 94 10.54 12.48 -23.57
N GLY A 95 10.13 13.72 -23.27
CA GLY A 95 8.83 14.25 -23.65
C GLY A 95 7.66 13.61 -22.88
N GLY A 96 6.50 14.27 -22.91
CA GLY A 96 5.30 13.82 -22.20
C GLY A 96 5.21 14.28 -20.75
N TYR A 97 4.31 13.65 -20.00
CA TYR A 97 3.96 14.04 -18.63
C TYR A 97 3.94 12.81 -17.72
N TYR A 98 4.26 13.02 -16.46
CA TYR A 98 3.97 12.07 -15.39
C TYR A 98 2.48 12.08 -15.07
N VAL A 99 2.02 10.99 -14.45
CA VAL A 99 0.69 10.92 -13.85
C VAL A 99 0.72 11.57 -12.47
N HIS A 100 -0.25 12.43 -12.18
CA HIS A 100 -0.53 12.95 -10.84
C HIS A 100 -1.63 12.12 -10.17
N PHE A 101 -1.36 11.56 -9.01
CA PHE A 101 -2.34 10.84 -8.19
C PHE A 101 -2.90 11.75 -7.11
N SER A 102 -4.23 11.74 -6.92
CA SER A 102 -4.88 12.60 -5.93
C SER A 102 -4.41 12.30 -4.51
N THR A 103 -4.03 11.05 -4.22
CA THR A 103 -3.50 10.61 -2.94
C THR A 103 -2.41 9.54 -3.11
N LYS A 104 -1.60 9.30 -2.08
CA LYS A 104 -0.68 8.15 -2.06
C LYS A 104 -1.42 6.80 -2.16
N LYS A 105 -2.63 6.68 -1.60
CA LYS A 105 -3.48 5.48 -1.71
C LYS A 105 -3.84 5.19 -3.18
N ASP A 106 -4.16 6.23 -3.95
CA ASP A 106 -4.40 6.12 -5.40
C ASP A 106 -3.16 5.62 -6.14
N PHE A 107 -1.99 6.19 -5.83
CA PHE A 107 -0.73 5.74 -6.39
C PHE A 107 -0.44 4.27 -6.08
N PHE A 108 -0.49 3.85 -4.82
CA PHE A 108 -0.15 2.45 -4.47
C PHE A 108 -1.08 1.45 -5.16
N LYS A 109 -2.39 1.74 -5.25
CA LYS A 109 -3.35 0.94 -6.03
C LYS A 109 -2.99 0.87 -7.51
N ALA A 110 -2.68 2.01 -8.11
CA ALA A 110 -2.30 2.12 -9.51
C ALA A 110 -0.98 1.38 -9.81
N TYR A 111 0.00 1.52 -8.93
CA TYR A 111 1.30 0.88 -9.05
C TYR A 111 1.21 -0.64 -8.93
N ALA A 112 0.45 -1.16 -7.96
CA ALA A 112 0.19 -2.59 -7.86
C ALA A 112 -0.55 -3.12 -9.11
N PHE A 113 -1.54 -2.37 -9.61
CA PHE A 113 -2.19 -2.71 -10.88
C PHE A 113 -1.20 -2.73 -12.05
N LEU A 114 -0.32 -1.73 -12.18
CA LEU A 114 0.69 -1.64 -13.24
C LEU A 114 1.52 -2.94 -13.32
N LEU A 115 1.94 -3.45 -12.17
CA LEU A 115 2.76 -4.66 -12.01
C LEU A 115 1.98 -5.98 -12.12
N SER A 116 0.66 -5.93 -11.99
CA SER A 116 -0.20 -7.11 -12.03
C SER A 116 -0.30 -7.74 -13.43
N LYS A 117 -0.58 -9.05 -13.45
CA LYS A 117 -1.03 -9.79 -14.64
C LYS A 117 -2.33 -9.23 -15.19
N ARG A 118 -3.16 -8.57 -14.37
CA ARG A 118 -4.38 -7.89 -14.83
C ARG A 118 -4.07 -6.79 -15.84
N ASN A 119 -2.97 -6.06 -15.66
CA ASN A 119 -2.48 -5.06 -16.62
C ASN A 119 -1.72 -5.69 -17.81
N ARG A 120 -1.25 -6.94 -17.65
CA ARG A 120 -0.66 -7.77 -18.73
C ARG A 120 0.64 -7.21 -19.33
N ILE A 121 1.37 -6.38 -18.59
CA ILE A 121 2.68 -5.86 -19.02
C ILE A 121 3.81 -6.68 -18.41
N TYR A 122 3.82 -6.82 -17.07
CA TYR A 122 4.90 -7.45 -16.33
C TYR A 122 4.52 -8.85 -15.82
N ASN A 123 5.53 -9.65 -15.48
CA ASN A 123 5.37 -11.03 -15.04
C ASN A 123 6.01 -11.24 -13.66
N VAL A 124 5.47 -10.55 -12.64
CA VAL A 124 6.07 -10.49 -11.29
C VAL A 124 5.19 -11.05 -10.17
N GLU A 125 3.92 -11.34 -10.44
CA GLU A 125 3.03 -11.96 -9.45
C GLU A 125 3.52 -13.35 -9.01
N GLY A 126 3.54 -13.60 -7.70
CA GLY A 126 3.93 -14.88 -7.11
C GLY A 126 5.44 -15.16 -7.08
N THR A 127 6.30 -14.20 -7.45
CA THR A 127 7.75 -14.38 -7.34
C THR A 127 8.22 -14.37 -5.87
N ASN A 128 9.17 -15.25 -5.54
CA ASN A 128 9.67 -15.43 -4.17
C ASN A 128 11.07 -14.87 -3.93
N THR A 129 11.77 -14.43 -4.97
CA THR A 129 13.10 -13.81 -4.85
C THR A 129 13.13 -12.48 -5.59
N ILE A 130 13.97 -11.56 -5.11
CA ILE A 130 14.10 -10.21 -5.70
C ILE A 130 14.65 -10.29 -7.13
N GLU A 131 15.45 -11.31 -7.45
CA GLU A 131 15.99 -11.55 -8.78
C GLU A 131 14.90 -12.02 -9.75
N ALA A 132 14.03 -12.93 -9.31
CA ALA A 132 12.91 -13.41 -10.12
C ALA A 132 11.90 -12.28 -10.37
N TYR A 133 11.59 -11.50 -9.32
CA TYR A 133 10.80 -10.29 -9.43
C TYR A 133 11.41 -9.32 -10.44
N THR A 134 12.68 -8.97 -10.26
CA THR A 134 13.38 -8.03 -11.15
C THR A 134 13.39 -8.54 -12.58
N LYS A 135 13.65 -9.84 -12.81
CA LYS A 135 13.63 -10.42 -14.16
C LYS A 135 12.25 -10.29 -14.81
N GLY A 136 11.17 -10.50 -14.04
CA GLY A 136 9.78 -10.38 -14.50
C GLY A 136 9.35 -8.96 -14.90
N LEU A 137 10.13 -7.93 -14.57
CA LEU A 137 9.94 -6.55 -15.03
C LEU A 137 10.46 -6.31 -16.46
N PHE A 138 11.17 -7.28 -17.04
CA PHE A 138 11.81 -7.16 -18.35
C PHE A 138 11.38 -8.27 -19.30
N ARG A 139 11.55 -8.05 -20.61
CA ARG A 139 11.20 -9.02 -21.66
C ARG A 139 11.87 -10.38 -21.45
N ILE A 140 13.09 -10.38 -20.93
CA ILE A 140 13.84 -11.61 -20.59
C ILE A 140 13.16 -12.48 -19.51
N GLY A 141 12.28 -11.90 -18.68
CA GLY A 141 11.44 -12.61 -17.72
C GLY A 141 9.98 -12.79 -18.16
N GLY A 142 9.66 -12.48 -19.42
CA GLY A 142 8.32 -12.64 -19.99
C GLY A 142 7.42 -11.40 -19.91
N ALA A 143 7.96 -10.23 -19.57
CA ALA A 143 7.21 -8.98 -19.72
C ALA A 143 7.01 -8.63 -21.21
N LYS A 144 5.99 -7.83 -21.52
CA LYS A 144 5.77 -7.27 -22.87
C LYS A 144 6.70 -6.09 -23.19
N GLY A 145 7.10 -5.37 -22.16
CA GLY A 145 7.99 -4.21 -22.23
C GLY A 145 9.06 -4.32 -21.15
N ASP A 146 10.14 -3.58 -21.34
CA ASP A 146 11.18 -3.43 -20.33
C ASP A 146 10.79 -2.27 -19.41
N TYR A 147 10.82 -2.50 -18.10
CA TYR A 147 10.41 -1.49 -17.12
C TYR A 147 11.31 -0.23 -17.15
N ALA A 148 12.61 -0.41 -17.40
CA ALA A 148 13.59 0.67 -17.49
C ALA A 148 14.44 0.56 -18.76
N GLU A 149 14.71 1.70 -19.40
CA GLU A 149 15.52 1.76 -20.63
C GLU A 149 16.97 1.29 -20.42
N ALA A 150 17.50 1.45 -19.20
CA ALA A 150 18.83 0.98 -18.83
C ALA A 150 18.98 -0.56 -18.89
N GLY A 151 17.88 -1.30 -18.95
CA GLY A 151 17.87 -2.75 -19.13
C GLY A 151 17.99 -3.57 -17.85
N TYR A 152 17.76 -4.88 -18.00
CA TYR A 152 17.66 -5.85 -16.90
C TYR A 152 18.91 -5.90 -16.01
N ASP A 153 20.10 -6.03 -16.59
CA ASP A 153 21.33 -6.23 -15.80
C ASP A 153 21.64 -5.01 -14.94
N HIS A 154 21.43 -3.80 -15.47
CA HIS A 154 21.60 -2.58 -14.70
C HIS A 154 20.60 -2.52 -13.54
N TYR A 155 19.33 -2.80 -13.82
CA TYR A 155 18.27 -2.73 -12.82
C TYR A 155 18.43 -3.79 -11.73
N LEU A 156 18.84 -5.01 -12.08
CA LEU A 156 19.16 -6.08 -11.13
C LEU A 156 20.29 -5.67 -10.17
N ASN A 157 21.34 -5.04 -10.71
CA ASN A 157 22.47 -4.55 -9.93
C ASN A 157 22.12 -3.38 -9.00
N MET A 158 20.96 -2.73 -9.17
CA MET A 158 20.41 -1.80 -8.18
C MET A 158 19.48 -2.51 -7.20
N MET A 159 18.56 -3.34 -7.70
CA MET A 159 17.50 -3.97 -6.90
C MET A 159 18.04 -4.92 -5.83
N VAL A 160 18.99 -5.80 -6.17
CA VAL A 160 19.50 -6.82 -5.24
C VAL A 160 20.26 -6.18 -4.07
N PRO A 161 21.25 -5.28 -4.30
CA PRO A 161 21.94 -4.61 -3.20
C PRO A 161 20.99 -3.77 -2.34
N THR A 162 20.06 -3.03 -2.95
CA THR A 162 19.09 -2.22 -2.21
C THR A 162 18.17 -3.08 -1.32
N TYR A 163 17.64 -4.19 -1.85
CA TYR A 163 16.83 -5.12 -1.05
C TYR A 163 17.62 -5.63 0.17
N ASN A 164 18.88 -6.03 -0.05
CA ASN A 164 19.73 -6.53 1.01
C ASN A 164 20.08 -5.45 2.05
N ALA A 165 20.31 -4.20 1.63
CA ALA A 165 20.57 -3.07 2.51
C ALA A 165 19.35 -2.73 3.38
N ILE A 166 18.15 -2.66 2.79
CA ILE A 166 16.89 -2.46 3.51
C ILE A 166 16.70 -3.62 4.51
N LYS A 167 16.86 -4.87 4.06
CA LYS A 167 16.73 -6.04 4.93
C LYS A 167 17.68 -6.00 6.12
N GLN A 168 18.94 -5.62 5.90
CA GLN A 168 19.94 -5.52 6.97
C GLN A 168 19.60 -4.43 7.98
N GLN A 169 19.12 -3.28 7.52
CA GLN A 169 18.79 -2.14 8.39
C GLN A 169 17.44 -2.28 9.12
N ASN A 170 16.59 -3.22 8.68
CA ASN A 170 15.24 -3.46 9.20
C ASN A 170 15.03 -4.94 9.53
N GLN A 171 15.92 -5.49 10.37
CA GLN A 171 16.02 -6.93 10.65
C GLN A 171 14.64 -7.56 10.95
N GLY A 172 14.23 -8.51 10.10
CA GLY A 172 12.98 -9.27 10.23
C GLY A 172 11.71 -8.56 9.78
N LYS A 173 11.76 -7.25 9.48
CA LYS A 173 10.57 -6.48 9.08
C LYS A 173 10.10 -6.83 7.66
N LEU A 174 11.00 -7.04 6.70
CA LEU A 174 10.61 -7.39 5.33
C LEU A 174 9.94 -8.78 5.28
N GLU A 175 10.50 -9.75 6.00
CA GLU A 175 9.89 -11.08 6.13
C GLU A 175 8.51 -11.01 6.76
N TYR A 176 8.37 -10.19 7.82
CA TYR A 176 7.08 -9.95 8.46
C TYR A 176 6.08 -9.32 7.48
N ILE A 177 6.47 -8.23 6.81
CA ILE A 177 5.67 -7.55 5.78
C ILE A 177 5.16 -8.52 4.72
N ASP A 178 6.02 -9.40 4.20
CA ASP A 178 5.62 -10.38 3.19
C ASP A 178 4.73 -11.49 3.77
N SER A 179 4.91 -11.87 5.04
CA SER A 179 4.04 -12.84 5.71
C SER A 179 2.60 -12.33 5.87
N ILE A 180 2.43 -11.01 6.07
CA ILE A 180 1.11 -10.36 6.18
C ILE A 180 0.30 -10.53 4.88
N THR A 181 0.98 -10.67 3.73
CA THR A 181 0.30 -10.94 2.45
C THR A 181 -0.04 -12.40 2.21
N ASN A 182 0.65 -13.32 2.88
CA ASN A 182 0.46 -14.77 2.74
C ASN A 182 -0.56 -15.36 3.73
N SER A 183 -0.99 -14.60 4.73
CA SER A 183 -2.09 -14.99 5.61
C SER A 183 -3.42 -14.86 4.85
N GLU A 184 -4.04 -15.99 4.51
CA GLU A 184 -5.41 -16.03 3.99
C GLU A 184 -6.39 -15.37 4.99
N ASN A 185 -7.27 -14.52 4.47
CA ASN A 185 -8.37 -13.80 5.15
C ASN A 185 -8.01 -12.49 5.87
N HIS A 186 -7.56 -11.47 5.12
CA HIS A 186 -7.78 -10.07 5.51
C HIS A 186 -8.28 -9.30 4.29
N THR A 187 -9.60 -9.19 4.15
CA THR A 187 -10.24 -8.29 3.17
C THR A 187 -9.84 -6.85 3.48
N GLU A 188 -9.72 -5.98 2.47
CA GLU A 188 -9.30 -4.56 2.57
C GLU A 188 -10.02 -3.74 3.66
N GLU A 189 -11.16 -4.23 4.16
CA GLU A 189 -11.91 -3.68 5.29
C GLU A 189 -11.17 -3.79 6.64
N GLU A 190 -10.04 -4.52 6.72
CA GLU A 190 -9.40 -4.87 7.99
C GLU A 190 -8.51 -3.81 8.69
N ASP A 191 -8.21 -2.70 8.04
CA ASP A 191 -7.36 -1.65 8.64
C ASP A 191 -7.94 -0.23 8.55
N ASP A 192 -9.01 -0.01 7.76
CA ASP A 192 -9.68 1.29 7.70
C ASP A 192 -10.56 1.46 8.96
N MET A 193 -10.28 2.48 9.76
CA MET A 193 -11.14 2.87 10.88
C MET A 193 -12.37 3.58 10.32
N PHE A 194 -13.56 3.11 10.66
CA PHE A 194 -14.80 3.80 10.29
C PHE A 194 -15.76 3.87 11.46
N ILE A 195 -16.58 4.93 11.43
CA ILE A 195 -17.58 5.21 12.45
C ILE A 195 -18.90 4.63 11.98
N VAL A 196 -19.54 3.78 12.78
CA VAL A 196 -20.90 3.29 12.51
C VAL A 196 -21.89 3.89 13.51
N THR A 197 -23.00 4.39 13.00
CA THR A 197 -24.08 4.97 13.82
C THR A 197 -25.46 4.50 13.38
N ALA A 198 -26.41 4.44 14.32
CA ALA A 198 -27.83 4.19 14.07
C ALA A 198 -28.69 5.16 14.88
N ASN A 199 -29.91 5.46 14.39
CA ASN A 199 -30.83 6.36 15.08
C ASN A 199 -31.14 5.86 16.50
N ASN A 200 -31.08 6.77 17.48
CA ASN A 200 -31.30 6.50 18.92
C ASN A 200 -30.39 5.41 19.51
N ARG A 201 -29.17 5.27 18.98
CA ARG A 201 -28.08 4.44 19.50
C ARG A 201 -26.78 5.25 19.60
N GLY A 202 -25.83 4.75 20.39
CA GLY A 202 -24.47 5.30 20.47
C GLY A 202 -23.65 5.04 19.20
N ILE A 203 -22.38 5.40 19.24
CA ILE A 203 -21.45 5.24 18.12
C ILE A 203 -20.49 4.09 18.38
N ALA A 204 -20.20 3.32 17.34
CA ALA A 204 -19.21 2.28 17.36
C ALA A 204 -18.03 2.65 16.47
N LEU A 205 -16.81 2.46 17.00
CA LEU A 205 -15.60 2.42 16.19
C LEU A 205 -15.42 1.01 15.66
N MET A 206 -15.29 0.89 14.35
CA MET A 206 -14.93 -0.35 13.68
C MET A 206 -13.51 -0.20 13.16
N GLN A 207 -12.64 -1.13 13.58
CA GLN A 207 -11.32 -1.31 13.01
C GLN A 207 -11.18 -2.79 12.69
N GLY A 208 -11.03 -3.08 11.41
CA GLY A 208 -10.99 -4.42 10.86
C GLY A 208 -11.98 -5.44 11.37
N GLY A 209 -13.27 -5.12 11.20
CA GLY A 209 -14.36 -5.99 11.61
C GLY A 209 -14.54 -6.14 13.13
N LEU A 210 -13.66 -5.54 13.94
CA LEU A 210 -13.74 -5.54 15.40
C LEU A 210 -14.43 -4.28 15.90
N PHE A 211 -15.47 -4.46 16.72
CA PHE A 211 -16.13 -3.39 17.45
C PHE A 211 -15.29 -2.96 18.66
N LEU A 212 -14.75 -1.75 18.59
CA LEU A 212 -13.98 -1.15 19.68
C LEU A 212 -14.85 -0.13 20.42
N GLY A 213 -15.61 -0.63 21.41
CA GLY A 213 -16.33 0.17 22.39
C GLY A 213 -17.57 0.91 21.88
N PHE A 214 -18.46 1.25 22.82
CA PHE A 214 -19.59 2.15 22.58
C PHE A 214 -19.21 3.51 23.14
N LEU A 215 -19.25 4.54 22.30
CA LEU A 215 -19.17 5.92 22.72
C LEU A 215 -20.60 6.46 22.92
N ASP A 216 -20.79 7.26 23.97
CA ASP A 216 -22.03 8.03 24.14
C ASP A 216 -22.24 8.92 22.90
N ALA A 217 -23.49 9.22 22.54
CA ALA A 217 -23.84 10.03 21.38
C ALA A 217 -23.19 11.44 21.42
N GLU A 218 -22.76 11.88 22.60
CA GLU A 218 -22.07 13.15 22.86
C GLU A 218 -20.54 13.12 22.58
N ASP A 219 -19.89 11.94 22.63
CA ASP A 219 -18.43 11.77 22.51
C ASP A 219 -17.78 11.79 21.11
N PRO A 220 -18.48 11.63 19.97
CA PRO A 220 -17.81 11.38 18.68
C PRO A 220 -17.30 12.65 17.98
N LYS A 221 -17.49 13.84 18.55
CA LYS A 221 -17.21 15.12 17.88
C LYS A 221 -15.75 15.22 17.44
N SER A 222 -14.83 14.68 18.24
CA SER A 222 -13.39 14.61 17.93
C SER A 222 -13.07 13.70 16.74
N PHE A 223 -13.74 12.55 16.62
CA PHE A 223 -13.52 11.59 15.54
C PHE A 223 -14.17 12.02 14.21
N MET A 224 -15.34 12.66 14.26
CA MET A 224 -15.97 13.24 13.07
C MET A 224 -15.19 14.45 12.51
N GLN A 225 -14.52 15.23 13.37
CA GLN A 225 -13.64 16.32 12.94
C GLN A 225 -12.34 15.84 12.31
N ALA A 226 -11.89 14.62 12.63
CA ALA A 226 -10.68 14.02 12.08
C ALA A 226 -10.86 13.46 10.64
N GLY A 227 -12.02 13.64 10.02
CA GLY A 227 -12.27 13.20 8.63
C GLY A 227 -12.44 11.70 8.45
N ILE A 228 -12.70 10.95 9.53
CA ILE A 228 -12.93 9.51 9.49
C ILE A 228 -14.29 9.23 8.83
N PRO A 229 -14.39 8.28 7.87
CA PRO A 229 -15.65 7.93 7.22
C PRO A 229 -16.74 7.50 8.21
N VAL A 230 -17.97 8.02 8.02
CA VAL A 230 -19.14 7.70 8.86
C VAL A 230 -20.20 6.97 8.04
N TYR A 231 -20.62 5.79 8.51
CA TYR A 231 -21.67 4.99 7.92
C TYR A 231 -22.92 4.94 8.80
N LYS A 232 -24.07 5.28 8.23
CA LYS A 232 -25.38 5.13 8.88
C LYS A 232 -25.98 3.78 8.53
N VAL A 233 -26.37 3.01 9.55
CA VAL A 233 -27.02 1.71 9.39
C VAL A 233 -28.37 1.67 10.09
N ALA A 234 -29.20 0.68 9.74
CA ALA A 234 -30.47 0.46 10.42
C ALA A 234 -30.23 -0.03 11.87
N THR A 235 -31.07 0.42 12.82
CA THR A 235 -30.96 0.05 14.24
C THR A 235 -30.95 -1.47 14.45
N LYS A 236 -31.77 -2.22 13.70
CA LYS A 236 -31.78 -3.69 13.74
C LYS A 236 -30.44 -4.33 13.34
N THR A 237 -29.74 -3.73 12.38
CA THR A 237 -28.44 -4.21 11.91
C THR A 237 -27.37 -3.92 12.96
N PHE A 238 -27.41 -2.72 13.53
CA PHE A 238 -26.54 -2.31 14.63
C PHE A 238 -26.67 -3.25 15.84
N ASP A 239 -27.90 -3.48 16.32
CA ASP A 239 -28.18 -4.35 17.48
C ASP A 239 -27.78 -5.82 17.22
N SER A 240 -27.97 -6.31 15.97
CA SER A 240 -27.52 -7.65 15.58
C SER A 240 -26.00 -7.80 15.60
N TRP A 241 -25.25 -6.74 15.34
CA TRP A 241 -23.79 -6.76 15.42
C TRP A 241 -23.31 -6.74 16.87
N GLN A 242 -23.95 -5.93 17.73
CA GLN A 242 -23.64 -5.89 19.17
C GLN A 242 -23.80 -7.25 19.85
N SER A 243 -24.87 -7.98 19.53
CA SER A 243 -25.14 -9.30 20.14
C SER A 243 -24.12 -10.39 19.77
N LYS A 244 -23.44 -10.27 18.62
CA LYS A 244 -22.38 -11.22 18.21
C LYS A 244 -21.08 -11.01 18.98
N THR A 245 -20.74 -9.78 19.35
CA THR A 245 -19.48 -9.42 20.04
C THR A 245 -19.44 -9.86 21.51
N ILE A 246 -20.61 -10.05 22.15
CA ILE A 246 -20.69 -10.49 23.55
C ILE A 246 -20.34 -11.98 23.70
N ASN A 247 -20.57 -12.81 22.67
CA ASN A 247 -20.33 -14.25 22.73
C ASN A 247 -18.87 -14.68 22.50
N THR A 248 -17.97 -13.77 22.07
CA THR A 248 -16.54 -14.09 21.83
C THR A 248 -15.61 -13.74 23.00
N ARG A 249 -16.13 -13.24 24.13
CA ARG A 249 -15.36 -12.97 25.37
C ARG A 249 -15.61 -13.95 26.51
N ALA A 250 -16.28 -15.07 26.24
CA ALA A 250 -16.55 -16.12 27.22
C ALA A 250 -16.03 -17.48 26.74
N VAL A 251 -14.70 -17.58 26.53
CA VAL A 251 -13.87 -18.78 26.78
C VAL A 251 -12.45 -18.32 27.08
#